data_AF-A0A915CA68-F1
#
_entry.id   AF-A0A915CA68-F1
#
_cell.length_a   1.000
_cell.length_b   1.000
_cell.length_c   1.000
_cell.angle_alpha   90.00
_cell.angle_beta   90.00
_cell.angle_gamma   90.00
#
_symmetry.space_group_name_H-M   'P 1'
#
loop_
_entity.id
_entity.type
_entity.pdbx_description
1 polymer ?
#
loop_
_entity_poly.entity_id
_entity_poly.type
_entity_poly.pdbx_seq_one_letter_code
_entity_poly.pdbx_strand_id
1 'polypeptide(L)'
;MVRRKLLKLIIGTLSKSLTDKRRFIFLVLISLFACGIYYGRNLFVDENLPIEFLHYKYLIERNGSSSNTCNIPQLDPWDETIIKYYAKPKPLECKPLQSNVTVLRNGFLMVLNEYREKLKCRCRTFEHNTNISDFHVKYNDWIDVDPITGTKIEKEFVEVECYNIGLIPTKIYSYHWNQIIKKQFSIKSKSAFLVSSIDHPSVLMFGFDGMSHSNFIRVLPKTYAQLQKMGFIDLRGHVKIGDNTFPNLCAILTGKRSSPTKTLLDCNVLESVISTKLSKLLRSYSSS
;
A
#
# COMPACT_ATOMS: atom_id res chain seq x y z
N MET A 1 -1.88 43.07 -88.92
CA MET A 1 -2.37 43.12 -87.51
C MET A 1 -2.45 41.74 -86.81
N VAL A 2 -2.41 40.61 -87.52
CA VAL A 2 -2.67 39.26 -86.98
C VAL A 2 -1.46 38.60 -86.27
N ARG A 3 -0.21 38.82 -86.74
CA ARG A 3 1.01 38.20 -86.15
C ARG A 3 1.33 38.61 -84.70
N ARG A 4 0.98 39.84 -84.28
CA ARG A 4 1.25 40.32 -82.90
C ARG A 4 0.28 39.75 -81.85
N LYS A 5 -0.94 39.36 -82.24
CA LYS A 5 -1.92 38.73 -81.34
C LYS A 5 -1.56 37.26 -81.05
N LEU A 6 -1.10 36.51 -82.06
CA LEU A 6 -0.73 35.10 -81.89
C LEU A 6 0.49 34.92 -80.97
N LEU A 7 1.51 35.79 -81.11
CA LEU A 7 2.72 35.74 -80.28
C LEU A 7 2.43 36.04 -78.80
N LYS A 8 1.54 37.00 -78.51
CA LYS A 8 1.12 37.31 -77.13
C LYS A 8 0.31 36.17 -76.50
N LEU A 9 -0.48 35.45 -77.29
CA LEU A 9 -1.25 34.29 -76.82
C LEU A 9 -0.34 33.11 -76.47
N ILE A 10 0.65 32.82 -77.30
CA ILE A 10 1.61 31.72 -77.09
C ILE A 10 2.55 32.02 -75.89
N ILE A 11 3.02 33.25 -75.76
CA ILE A 11 3.84 33.66 -74.59
C ILE A 11 3.00 33.64 -73.31
N GLY A 12 1.73 34.04 -73.38
CA GLY A 12 0.79 33.98 -72.26
C GLY A 12 0.50 32.55 -71.80
N THR A 13 0.30 31.61 -72.72
CA THR A 13 0.07 30.19 -72.39
C THR A 13 1.33 29.48 -71.92
N LEU A 14 2.51 29.76 -72.50
CA LEU A 14 3.79 29.24 -72.00
C LEU A 14 4.09 29.76 -70.59
N SER A 15 3.89 31.06 -70.34
CA SER A 15 4.08 31.66 -69.03
C SER A 15 3.14 31.05 -67.99
N LYS A 16 1.84 30.88 -68.31
CA LYS A 16 0.87 30.21 -67.43
C LYS A 16 1.26 28.76 -67.13
N SER A 17 1.71 28.00 -68.14
CA SER A 17 2.16 26.61 -67.98
C SER A 17 3.44 26.47 -67.14
N LEU A 18 4.41 27.37 -67.33
CA LEU A 18 5.61 27.47 -66.50
C LEU A 18 5.29 27.87 -65.05
N THR A 19 4.30 28.74 -64.86
CA THR A 19 3.84 29.17 -63.53
C THR A 19 3.10 28.03 -62.81
N ASP A 20 2.28 27.24 -63.51
CA ASP A 20 1.60 26.06 -62.95
C ASP A 20 2.57 24.94 -62.59
N LYS A 21 3.59 24.67 -63.42
CA LYS A 21 4.66 23.71 -63.06
C LYS A 21 5.43 24.16 -61.82
N ARG A 22 5.77 25.45 -61.70
CA ARG A 22 6.43 25.99 -60.50
C ARG A 22 5.54 25.91 -59.26
N ARG A 23 4.23 26.17 -59.39
CA ARG A 23 3.24 26.00 -58.30
C ARG A 23 3.10 24.55 -57.87
N PHE A 24 3.05 23.62 -58.82
CA PHE A 24 2.98 22.18 -58.52
C PHE A 24 4.24 21.70 -57.78
N ILE A 25 5.43 22.07 -58.24
CA ILE A 25 6.70 21.76 -57.56
C ILE A 25 6.71 22.34 -56.14
N PHE A 26 6.24 23.58 -55.96
CA PHE A 26 6.18 24.21 -54.65
C PHE A 26 5.21 23.50 -53.70
N LEU A 27 4.05 23.05 -54.18
CA LEU A 27 3.09 22.26 -53.39
C LEU A 27 3.65 20.88 -53.01
N VAL A 28 4.38 20.22 -53.91
CA VAL A 28 5.06 18.94 -53.61
C VAL A 28 6.16 19.15 -52.56
N LEU A 29 6.94 20.21 -52.67
CA LEU A 29 7.96 20.54 -51.66
C LEU A 29 7.35 20.86 -50.30
N ILE A 30 6.23 21.58 -50.25
CA ILE A 30 5.47 21.82 -49.01
C ILE A 30 4.94 20.51 -48.43
N SER A 31 4.40 19.63 -49.27
CA SER A 31 3.89 18.31 -48.82
C SER A 31 5.01 17.43 -48.27
N LEU A 32 6.17 17.41 -48.93
CA LEU A 32 7.36 16.68 -48.46
C LEU A 32 7.92 17.30 -47.17
N PHE A 33 7.93 18.63 -47.05
CA PHE A 33 8.35 19.31 -45.83
C PHE A 33 7.37 19.06 -44.68
N ALA A 34 6.07 19.10 -44.93
CA ALA A 34 5.04 18.78 -43.94
C ALA A 34 5.10 17.30 -43.52
N CYS A 35 5.33 16.38 -44.47
CA CYS A 35 5.63 14.97 -44.16
C CYS A 35 6.92 14.85 -43.35
N GLY A 36 7.99 15.56 -43.72
CA GLY A 36 9.25 15.57 -42.99
C GLY A 36 9.09 16.07 -41.55
N ILE A 37 8.28 17.11 -41.32
CA ILE A 37 7.94 17.59 -39.98
C ILE A 37 7.06 16.57 -39.24
N TYR A 38 6.07 15.97 -39.90
CA TYR A 38 5.16 15.00 -39.29
C TYR A 38 5.91 13.73 -38.84
N TYR A 39 6.69 13.14 -39.74
CA TYR A 39 7.51 11.98 -39.45
C TYR A 39 8.69 12.33 -38.54
N GLY A 40 9.28 13.52 -38.66
CA GLY A 40 10.32 14.01 -37.76
C GLY A 40 9.81 14.17 -36.33
N ARG A 41 8.63 14.78 -36.13
CA ARG A 41 7.99 14.82 -34.80
C ARG A 41 7.74 13.42 -34.27
N ASN A 42 7.21 12.50 -35.07
CA ASN A 42 6.97 11.12 -34.62
C ASN A 42 8.25 10.31 -34.38
N LEU A 43 9.36 10.61 -35.05
CA LEU A 43 10.66 9.96 -34.84
C LEU A 43 11.35 10.44 -33.55
N PHE A 44 11.04 11.66 -33.10
CA PHE A 44 11.57 12.28 -31.88
C PHE A 44 10.57 12.25 -30.70
N VAL A 45 9.42 11.59 -30.83
CA VAL A 45 8.58 11.21 -29.69
C VAL A 45 9.08 9.87 -29.16
N ASP A 46 10.33 9.85 -28.70
CA ASP A 46 10.62 9.01 -27.54
C ASP A 46 10.23 9.91 -26.36
N GLU A 47 9.15 9.56 -25.68
CA GLU A 47 8.82 10.16 -24.39
C GLU A 47 10.12 10.19 -23.56
N ASN A 48 10.37 11.27 -22.83
CA ASN A 48 11.49 11.38 -21.89
C ASN A 48 11.36 10.27 -20.84
N LEU A 49 11.78 9.05 -21.19
CA LEU A 49 11.66 7.89 -20.35
C LEU A 49 12.59 8.15 -19.17
N PRO A 50 12.08 8.12 -17.94
CA PRO A 50 12.92 8.39 -16.78
C PRO A 50 14.13 7.46 -16.78
N ILE A 51 15.29 7.98 -16.36
CA ILE A 51 16.58 7.27 -16.44
C ILE A 51 16.55 5.92 -15.74
N GLU A 52 15.70 5.76 -14.73
CA GLU A 52 15.43 4.53 -13.98
C GLU A 52 14.85 3.43 -14.89
N PHE A 53 13.91 3.80 -15.77
CA PHE A 53 13.29 2.86 -16.70
C PHE A 53 14.25 2.49 -17.83
N LEU A 54 15.08 3.43 -18.29
CA LEU A 54 16.16 3.15 -19.24
C LEU A 54 17.17 2.18 -18.62
N HIS A 55 17.58 2.43 -17.38
CA HIS A 55 18.47 1.55 -16.63
C HIS A 55 17.85 0.15 -16.42
N TYR A 56 16.59 0.08 -16.03
CA TYR A 56 15.88 -1.19 -15.88
C TYR A 56 15.76 -1.96 -17.19
N LYS A 57 15.46 -1.29 -18.30
CA LYS A 57 15.44 -1.88 -19.64
C LYS A 57 16.80 -2.47 -20.00
N TYR A 58 17.88 -1.74 -19.76
CA TYR A 58 19.25 -2.23 -19.95
C TYR A 58 19.53 -3.50 -19.13
N LEU A 59 19.10 -3.54 -17.86
CA LEU A 59 19.27 -4.73 -17.01
C LEU A 59 18.50 -5.95 -17.54
N ILE A 60 17.28 -5.75 -18.05
CA ILE A 60 16.50 -6.81 -18.68
C ILE A 60 17.20 -7.31 -19.95
N GLU A 61 17.61 -6.41 -20.84
CA GLU A 61 18.25 -6.78 -22.11
C GLU A 61 19.56 -7.54 -21.88
N ARG A 62 20.37 -7.11 -20.89
CA ARG A 62 21.61 -7.79 -20.51
C ARG A 62 21.36 -9.18 -19.91
N ASN A 63 20.32 -9.33 -19.11
CA ASN A 63 20.03 -10.60 -18.43
C ASN A 63 19.15 -11.54 -19.27
N GLY A 64 18.50 -11.02 -20.31
CA GLY A 64 17.78 -11.79 -21.31
C GLY A 64 18.72 -12.76 -22.02
N SER A 65 18.71 -14.02 -21.59
CA SER A 65 19.40 -15.10 -22.29
C SER A 65 18.59 -15.51 -23.52
N SER A 66 19.28 -15.97 -24.57
CA SER A 66 18.69 -16.63 -25.74
C SER A 66 18.12 -18.04 -25.43
N SER A 67 18.25 -18.52 -24.19
CA SER A 67 17.64 -19.75 -23.71
C SER A 67 16.22 -19.51 -23.18
N ASN A 68 15.37 -20.55 -23.20
CA ASN A 68 13.99 -20.57 -22.67
C ASN A 68 13.86 -20.32 -21.15
N THR A 69 14.84 -19.66 -20.52
CA THR A 69 14.92 -19.41 -19.08
C THR A 69 14.67 -17.93 -18.81
N CYS A 70 13.68 -17.62 -17.97
CA CYS A 70 13.42 -16.26 -17.50
C CYS A 70 14.44 -15.87 -16.43
N ASN A 71 15.40 -15.02 -16.78
CA ASN A 71 16.38 -14.48 -15.85
C ASN A 71 15.91 -13.12 -15.33
N ILE A 72 15.40 -13.11 -14.10
CA ILE A 72 14.95 -11.87 -13.46
C ILE A 72 16.19 -11.06 -13.04
N PRO A 73 16.31 -9.78 -13.46
CA PRO A 73 17.44 -8.96 -13.06
C PRO A 73 17.46 -8.69 -11.56
N GLN A 74 18.65 -8.74 -10.99
CA GLN A 74 18.87 -8.35 -9.60
C GLN A 74 18.99 -6.82 -9.54
N LEU A 75 18.01 -6.19 -8.89
CA LEU A 75 18.01 -4.74 -8.66
C LEU A 75 18.89 -4.39 -7.46
N ASP A 76 19.69 -3.34 -7.59
CA ASP A 76 20.42 -2.76 -6.46
C ASP A 76 19.48 -1.85 -5.64
N PRO A 77 19.24 -2.14 -4.34
CA PRO A 77 18.46 -1.26 -3.48
C PRO A 77 19.04 0.15 -3.31
N TRP A 78 20.32 0.37 -3.64
CA TRP A 78 21.02 1.64 -3.49
C TRP A 78 21.38 2.29 -4.83
N ASP A 79 20.78 1.84 -5.93
CA ASP A 79 21.03 2.37 -7.27
C ASP A 79 20.86 3.90 -7.32
N GLU A 80 21.83 4.57 -7.94
CA GLU A 80 21.90 6.04 -8.03
C GLU A 80 20.66 6.64 -8.72
N THR A 81 20.04 5.90 -9.63
CA THR A 81 18.84 6.35 -10.35
C THR A 81 17.62 6.43 -9.42
N ILE A 82 17.52 5.56 -8.40
CA ILE A 82 16.36 5.49 -7.50
C ILE A 82 16.60 6.11 -6.13
N ILE A 83 17.85 6.30 -5.71
CA ILE A 83 18.17 6.74 -4.34
C ILE A 83 17.58 8.11 -4.00
N LYS A 84 17.37 8.96 -5.01
CA LYS A 84 16.71 10.26 -4.88
C LYS A 84 15.26 10.18 -4.36
N TYR A 85 14.60 9.02 -4.49
CA TYR A 85 13.25 8.80 -3.96
C TYR A 85 13.25 8.30 -2.51
N TYR A 86 14.42 7.97 -1.96
CA TYR A 86 14.57 7.53 -0.59
C TYR A 86 14.98 8.71 0.31
N ALA A 87 14.14 9.00 1.30
CA ALA A 87 14.44 9.95 2.36
C ALA A 87 14.36 9.25 3.71
N LYS A 88 15.48 9.23 4.45
CA LYS A 88 15.47 8.70 5.82
C LYS A 88 14.89 9.77 6.76
N PRO A 89 13.76 9.51 7.44
CA PRO A 89 13.21 10.46 8.39
C PRO A 89 14.16 10.61 9.59
N LYS A 90 14.20 11.82 10.17
CA LYS A 90 14.88 12.05 11.45
C LYS A 90 14.20 11.21 12.54
N PRO A 91 14.94 10.82 13.59
CA PRO A 91 14.34 10.18 14.76
C PRO A 91 13.16 11.01 15.27
N LEU A 92 12.11 10.32 15.71
CA LEU A 92 10.92 10.98 16.25
C LEU A 92 11.26 11.64 17.59
N GLU A 93 11.23 12.97 17.63
CA GLU A 93 11.39 13.74 18.87
C GLU A 93 10.01 13.97 19.50
N CYS A 94 9.56 13.03 20.33
CA CYS A 94 8.30 13.16 21.05
C CYS A 94 8.42 14.17 22.20
N LYS A 95 7.78 15.34 22.08
CA LYS A 95 7.52 16.23 23.22
C LYS A 95 6.12 15.95 23.77
N PRO A 96 5.93 15.81 25.10
CA PRO A 96 4.61 15.58 25.66
C PRO A 96 3.73 16.81 25.42
N LEU A 97 2.63 16.63 24.67
CA LEU A 97 1.67 17.71 24.40
C LEU A 97 0.79 18.02 25.63
N GLN A 98 0.62 17.04 26.53
CA GLN A 98 -0.13 17.17 27.78
C GLN A 98 0.47 16.25 28.86
N SER A 99 0.18 16.57 30.12
CA SER A 99 0.55 15.70 31.25
C SER A 99 -0.35 14.47 31.31
N ASN A 100 0.21 13.34 31.74
CA ASN A 100 -0.58 12.14 31.98
C ASN A 100 -1.43 12.34 33.23
N VAL A 101 -2.75 12.39 33.09
CA VAL A 101 -3.67 12.53 34.24
C VAL A 101 -4.21 11.19 34.72
N THR A 102 -4.43 10.28 33.77
CA THR A 102 -4.96 8.94 34.02
C THR A 102 -3.99 7.87 33.58
N VAL A 103 -4.21 6.64 34.03
CA VAL A 103 -3.47 5.45 33.57
C VAL A 103 -4.43 4.27 33.47
N LEU A 104 -4.33 3.50 32.39
CA LEU A 104 -5.03 2.23 32.25
C LEU A 104 -4.04 1.10 32.50
N ARG A 105 -4.23 0.33 33.57
CA ARG A 105 -3.36 -0.80 33.92
C ARG A 105 -4.19 -2.01 34.35
N ASN A 106 -3.92 -3.16 33.74
CA ASN A 106 -4.60 -4.44 34.06
C ASN A 106 -6.14 -4.34 34.03
N GLY A 107 -6.69 -3.56 33.09
CA GLY A 107 -8.14 -3.35 32.99
C GLY A 107 -8.73 -2.38 34.01
N PHE A 108 -7.92 -1.65 34.78
CA PHE A 108 -8.39 -0.60 35.68
C PHE A 108 -7.90 0.76 35.21
N LEU A 109 -8.85 1.67 34.98
CA LEU A 109 -8.57 3.08 34.71
C LEU A 109 -8.48 3.83 36.04
N MET A 110 -7.34 4.46 36.28
CA MET A 110 -7.06 5.18 37.53
C MET A 110 -6.68 6.63 37.24
N VAL A 111 -6.99 7.52 38.18
CA VAL A 111 -6.49 8.90 38.20
C VAL A 111 -5.20 8.94 39.01
N LEU A 112 -4.15 9.57 38.47
CA LEU A 112 -2.89 9.71 39.20
C LEU A 112 -3.07 10.54 40.47
N ASN A 113 -2.34 10.16 41.52
CA ASN A 113 -2.51 10.69 42.88
C ASN A 113 -2.54 12.22 42.94
N GLU A 114 -1.66 12.88 42.20
CA GLU A 114 -1.52 14.35 42.16
C GLU A 114 -2.73 15.11 41.60
N TYR A 115 -3.65 14.41 40.94
CA TYR A 115 -4.85 14.96 40.31
C TYR A 115 -6.16 14.53 40.97
N ARG A 116 -6.15 13.55 41.89
CA ARG A 116 -7.36 12.98 42.50
C ARG A 116 -8.27 14.00 43.20
N GLU A 117 -7.66 14.98 43.86
CA GLU A 117 -8.37 16.04 44.59
C GLU A 117 -8.60 17.30 43.74
N LYS A 118 -7.97 17.38 42.56
CA LYS A 118 -8.04 18.55 41.69
C LYS A 118 -9.06 18.38 40.57
N LEU A 119 -9.24 17.13 40.13
CA LEU A 119 -10.00 16.81 38.93
C LEU A 119 -11.07 15.77 39.20
N LYS A 120 -12.23 15.98 38.56
CA LYS A 120 -13.26 14.97 38.43
C LYS A 120 -13.19 14.36 37.03
N CYS A 121 -12.93 13.06 36.96
CA CYS A 121 -12.79 12.33 35.70
C CYS A 121 -14.00 11.45 35.43
N ARG A 122 -14.37 11.34 34.15
CA ARG A 122 -15.37 10.39 33.63
C ARG A 122 -14.80 9.65 32.44
N CYS A 123 -15.28 8.44 32.19
CA CYS A 123 -14.90 7.65 31.04
C CYS A 123 -16.10 7.00 30.36
N ARG A 124 -15.93 6.64 29.09
CA ARG A 124 -16.84 5.75 28.37
C ARG A 124 -16.05 4.83 27.47
N THR A 125 -16.59 3.65 27.22
CA THR A 125 -15.99 2.70 26.29
C THR A 125 -16.64 2.82 24.92
N PHE A 126 -15.90 2.46 23.87
CA PHE A 126 -16.46 2.41 22.53
C PHE A 126 -15.90 1.22 21.73
N GLU A 127 -16.66 0.78 20.74
CA GLU A 127 -16.29 -0.33 19.87
C GLU A 127 -16.80 -0.09 18.44
N HIS A 128 -16.19 -0.78 17.47
CA HIS A 128 -16.65 -0.73 16.09
C HIS A 128 -18.08 -1.29 15.99
N ASN A 129 -18.97 -0.56 15.32
CA ASN A 129 -20.35 -0.97 15.12
C ASN A 129 -20.49 -1.78 13.82
N THR A 130 -20.29 -3.09 13.93
CA THR A 130 -20.33 -4.04 12.81
C THR A 130 -21.67 -4.09 12.06
N ASN A 131 -22.76 -3.59 12.65
CA ASN A 131 -24.10 -3.68 12.07
C ASN A 131 -24.43 -2.52 11.13
N ILE A 132 -23.59 -1.48 11.07
CA ILE A 132 -23.87 -0.27 10.27
C ILE A 132 -22.85 -0.12 9.14
N SER A 133 -21.59 0.16 9.48
CA SER A 133 -20.49 0.23 8.52
C SER A 133 -19.13 0.28 9.21
N ASP A 134 -18.06 0.16 8.43
CA ASP A 134 -16.66 0.27 8.87
C ASP A 134 -16.30 1.61 9.52
N PHE A 135 -17.14 2.64 9.36
CA PHE A 135 -16.89 3.99 9.89
C PHE A 135 -17.71 4.31 11.15
N HIS A 136 -18.61 3.42 11.57
CA HIS A 136 -19.49 3.70 12.70
C HIS A 136 -18.93 3.15 14.00
N VAL A 137 -18.91 4.00 15.03
CA VAL A 137 -18.48 3.65 16.38
C VAL A 137 -19.68 3.63 17.30
N LYS A 138 -19.82 2.57 18.09
CA LYS A 138 -20.82 2.46 19.14
C LYS A 138 -20.20 2.90 20.46
N TYR A 139 -20.76 3.95 21.06
CA TYR A 139 -20.36 4.45 22.36
C TYR A 139 -21.29 3.92 23.45
N ASN A 140 -20.71 3.58 24.60
CA ASN A 140 -21.46 3.38 25.83
C ASN A 140 -21.68 4.70 26.57
N ASP A 141 -22.52 4.66 27.59
CA ASP A 141 -22.77 5.80 28.46
C ASP A 141 -21.53 6.19 29.28
N TRP A 142 -21.48 7.46 29.64
CA TRP A 142 -20.44 7.99 30.52
C TRP A 142 -20.62 7.50 31.95
N ILE A 143 -19.53 7.08 32.56
CA ILE A 143 -19.44 6.71 33.97
C ILE A 143 -18.35 7.53 34.66
N ASP A 144 -18.56 7.86 35.93
CA ASP A 144 -17.55 8.54 36.74
C ASP A 144 -16.39 7.56 37.05
N VAL A 145 -15.16 8.08 37.04
CA VAL A 145 -13.98 7.31 37.40
C VAL A 145 -13.75 7.42 38.90
N ASP A 146 -13.68 6.29 39.61
CA ASP A 146 -13.31 6.29 41.03
C ASP A 146 -11.83 6.73 41.16
N PRO A 147 -11.54 7.86 41.83
CA PRO A 147 -10.18 8.38 41.92
C PRO A 147 -9.25 7.51 42.78
N ILE A 148 -9.78 6.70 43.69
CA ILE A 148 -9.02 5.89 44.66
C ILE A 148 -8.87 4.45 44.17
N THR A 149 -10.00 3.78 43.90
CA THR A 149 -10.03 2.36 43.54
C THR A 149 -9.88 2.13 42.04
N GLY A 150 -10.13 3.17 41.24
CA GLY A 150 -10.16 3.08 39.79
C GLY A 150 -11.44 2.41 39.28
N THR A 151 -11.68 2.55 37.98
CA THR A 151 -12.85 1.96 37.32
C THR A 151 -12.42 0.79 36.46
N LYS A 152 -13.07 -0.36 36.65
CA LYS A 152 -12.83 -1.56 35.84
C LYS A 152 -13.36 -1.35 34.42
N ILE A 153 -12.51 -1.60 33.44
CA ILE A 153 -12.78 -1.48 32.01
C ILE A 153 -12.64 -2.86 31.36
N GLU A 154 -13.72 -3.34 30.76
CA GLU A 154 -13.79 -4.66 30.12
C GLU A 154 -13.73 -4.59 28.58
N LYS A 155 -13.62 -3.39 28.01
CA LYS A 155 -13.55 -3.14 26.57
C LYS A 155 -12.15 -2.67 26.15
N GLU A 156 -11.86 -2.81 24.86
CA GLU A 156 -10.55 -2.52 24.28
C GLU A 156 -10.25 -1.03 24.23
N PHE A 157 -11.23 -0.18 23.94
CA PHE A 157 -11.06 1.26 23.80
C PHE A 157 -11.86 2.05 24.83
N VAL A 158 -11.22 3.07 25.39
CA VAL A 158 -11.79 3.95 26.42
C VAL A 158 -11.50 5.39 26.05
N GLU A 159 -12.53 6.21 26.08
CA GLU A 159 -12.41 7.66 26.06
C GLU A 159 -12.52 8.19 27.49
N VAL A 160 -11.66 9.14 27.83
CA VAL A 160 -11.59 9.74 29.17
C VAL A 160 -11.61 11.25 29.06
N GLU A 161 -12.40 11.89 29.91
CA GLU A 161 -12.42 13.33 30.10
C GLU A 161 -12.26 13.66 31.59
N CYS A 162 -11.42 14.65 31.90
CA CYS A 162 -11.32 15.18 33.26
C CYS A 162 -11.57 16.69 33.28
N TYR A 163 -12.28 17.11 34.32
CA TYR A 163 -12.72 18.47 34.55
C TYR A 163 -12.11 19.00 35.84
N ASN A 164 -11.80 20.28 35.89
CA ASN A 164 -11.40 20.92 37.15
C ASN A 164 -12.56 20.90 38.17
N ILE A 165 -12.20 20.77 39.45
CA ILE A 165 -13.15 20.91 40.55
C ILE A 165 -13.24 22.40 40.90
N GLY A 166 -14.40 23.01 40.66
CA GLY A 166 -14.63 24.44 40.90
C GLY A 166 -16.06 24.85 40.52
N LEU A 167 -16.36 26.15 40.63
CA LEU A 167 -17.70 26.69 40.35
C LEU A 167 -18.17 26.45 38.91
N ILE A 168 -17.25 26.42 37.95
CA ILE A 168 -17.51 26.12 36.55
C ILE A 168 -16.60 24.98 36.13
N PRO A 169 -17.14 23.75 35.96
CA PRO A 169 -16.37 22.62 35.46
C PRO A 169 -15.93 22.86 34.01
N THR A 170 -14.62 22.93 33.80
CA THR A 170 -13.95 23.08 32.51
C THR A 170 -13.14 21.83 32.21
N LYS A 171 -13.24 21.33 30.98
CA LYS A 171 -12.48 20.16 30.55
C LYS A 171 -11.02 20.55 30.38
N ILE A 172 -10.14 19.91 31.12
CA ILE A 172 -8.69 20.19 31.05
C ILE A 172 -7.88 19.02 30.48
N TYR A 173 -8.47 17.84 30.41
CA TYR A 173 -7.81 16.63 29.93
C TYR A 173 -8.78 15.79 29.12
N SER A 174 -8.31 15.30 27.99
CA SER A 174 -9.02 14.36 27.14
C SER A 174 -8.03 13.38 26.54
N TYR A 175 -8.32 12.09 26.65
CA TYR A 175 -7.42 11.05 26.20
C TYR A 175 -8.17 9.76 25.83
N HIS A 176 -7.55 8.98 24.95
CA HIS A 176 -8.04 7.68 24.54
C HIS A 176 -7.05 6.61 25.00
N TRP A 177 -7.53 5.67 25.81
CA TRP A 177 -6.77 4.48 26.20
C TRP A 177 -7.18 3.29 25.35
N ASN A 178 -6.21 2.41 25.09
CA ASN A 178 -6.43 1.12 24.49
C ASN A 178 -5.82 0.00 25.36
N GLN A 179 -6.45 -1.16 25.38
CA GLN A 179 -5.92 -2.36 26.03
C GLN A 179 -6.26 -3.62 25.24
N ILE A 180 -5.43 -4.64 25.41
CA ILE A 180 -5.68 -5.97 24.86
C ILE A 180 -6.53 -6.73 25.86
N ILE A 181 -7.80 -6.95 25.52
CA ILE A 181 -8.68 -7.81 26.32
C ILE A 181 -8.31 -9.25 26.00
N LYS A 182 -7.78 -9.97 27.00
CA LYS A 182 -7.57 -11.41 26.88
C LYS A 182 -8.94 -12.08 26.79
N LYS A 183 -9.39 -12.36 25.56
CA LYS A 183 -10.49 -13.28 25.36
C LYS A 183 -10.03 -14.62 25.91
N GLN A 184 -10.69 -15.08 26.96
CA GLN A 184 -10.56 -16.44 27.47
C GLN A 184 -11.19 -17.37 26.43
N PHE A 185 -10.54 -17.52 25.28
CA PHE A 185 -10.87 -18.61 24.40
C PHE A 185 -10.57 -19.87 25.22
N SER A 186 -11.60 -20.67 25.46
CA SER A 186 -11.46 -22.07 25.84
C SER A 186 -10.85 -22.82 24.66
N ILE A 187 -9.63 -22.44 24.28
CA ILE A 187 -8.78 -23.20 23.40
C ILE A 187 -8.45 -24.45 24.18
N LYS A 188 -9.26 -25.49 24.03
CA LYS A 188 -8.94 -26.85 24.52
C LYS A 188 -7.61 -27.36 23.96
N SER A 189 -7.02 -26.66 22.98
CA SER A 189 -5.75 -26.93 22.33
C SER A 189 -4.77 -25.75 22.49
N LYS A 190 -4.29 -25.47 23.71
CA LYS A 190 -2.99 -24.77 23.87
C LYS A 190 -1.82 -25.59 23.30
N SER A 191 -2.07 -26.83 22.86
CA SER A 191 -1.10 -27.81 22.41
C SER A 191 -0.65 -27.65 20.95
N ALA A 192 -1.43 -27.07 20.04
CA ALA A 192 -1.10 -27.14 18.60
C ALA A 192 0.29 -26.56 18.23
N PHE A 193 0.73 -25.47 18.87
CA PHE A 193 2.08 -24.93 18.63
C PHE A 193 3.18 -25.67 19.41
N LEU A 194 2.85 -26.24 20.57
CA LEU A 194 3.76 -27.03 21.39
C LEU A 194 3.95 -28.47 20.88
N VAL A 195 3.01 -28.96 20.06
CA VAL A 195 3.01 -30.25 19.37
C VAL A 195 3.32 -30.01 17.87
N SER A 196 4.23 -29.08 17.57
CA SER A 196 4.74 -28.95 16.21
C SER A 196 5.57 -30.20 15.89
N SER A 197 5.19 -30.95 14.87
CA SER A 197 5.95 -32.11 14.36
C SER A 197 6.34 -31.88 12.90
N ILE A 198 7.13 -32.81 12.33
CA ILE A 198 7.48 -32.78 10.91
C ILE A 198 6.21 -32.93 10.05
N ASP A 199 5.29 -33.81 10.46
CA ASP A 199 4.03 -34.06 9.75
C ASP A 199 2.99 -32.94 9.98
N HIS A 200 3.14 -32.20 11.09
CA HIS A 200 2.26 -31.11 11.50
C HIS A 200 3.05 -29.88 11.95
N PRO A 201 3.72 -29.18 11.02
CA PRO A 201 4.51 -28.02 11.36
C PRO A 201 3.60 -26.85 11.74
N SER A 202 3.95 -26.16 12.81
CA SER A 202 3.34 -24.87 13.12
C SER A 202 3.94 -23.77 12.25
N VAL A 203 3.08 -23.05 11.53
CA VAL A 203 3.50 -21.98 10.61
C VAL A 203 3.16 -20.62 11.20
N LEU A 204 4.16 -19.73 11.28
CA LEU A 204 3.99 -18.33 11.63
C LEU A 204 4.26 -17.45 10.41
N MET A 205 3.28 -16.64 10.03
CA MET A 205 3.40 -15.71 8.90
C MET A 205 3.49 -14.27 9.42
N PHE A 206 4.53 -13.55 8.99
CA PHE A 206 4.67 -12.12 9.24
C PHE A 206 4.40 -11.35 7.95
N GLY A 207 3.38 -10.48 7.98
CA GLY A 207 3.03 -9.61 6.86
C GLY A 207 3.56 -8.19 7.08
N PHE A 208 4.33 -7.69 6.12
CA PHE A 208 4.72 -6.29 6.06
C PHE A 208 3.95 -5.60 4.94
N ASP A 209 2.99 -4.76 5.29
CA ASP A 209 2.18 -4.06 4.29
C ASP A 209 2.91 -2.84 3.72
N GLY A 210 2.69 -2.54 2.44
CA GLY A 210 3.21 -1.36 1.77
C GLY A 210 4.72 -1.29 1.58
N MET A 211 5.47 -2.38 1.79
CA MET A 211 6.93 -2.40 1.64
C MET A 211 7.37 -3.22 0.42
N SER A 212 8.19 -2.63 -0.45
CA SER A 212 8.91 -3.37 -1.48
C SER A 212 10.14 -4.08 -0.90
N HIS A 213 10.63 -5.10 -1.60
CA HIS A 213 11.85 -5.83 -1.21
C HIS A 213 13.06 -4.90 -1.03
N SER A 214 13.31 -4.00 -1.99
CA SER A 214 14.38 -3.01 -1.88
C SER A 214 14.19 -2.08 -0.68
N ASN A 215 12.95 -1.67 -0.37
CA ASN A 215 12.68 -0.82 0.78
C ASN A 215 12.89 -1.56 2.11
N PHE A 216 12.55 -2.85 2.17
CA PHE A 216 12.82 -3.70 3.34
C PHE A 216 14.32 -3.75 3.65
N ILE A 217 15.15 -3.93 2.62
CA ILE A 217 16.63 -3.92 2.76
C ILE A 217 17.12 -2.57 3.28
N ARG A 218 16.60 -1.45 2.75
CA ARG A 218 17.01 -0.09 3.17
C ARG A 218 16.58 0.26 4.59
N VAL A 219 15.33 -0.04 4.96
CA VAL A 219 14.72 0.41 6.24
C VAL A 219 15.03 -0.56 7.38
N LEU A 220 15.16 -1.86 7.10
CA LEU A 220 15.40 -2.91 8.08
C LEU A 220 16.69 -3.71 7.78
N PRO A 221 17.85 -3.06 7.61
CA PRO A 221 19.08 -3.74 7.17
C PRO A 221 19.57 -4.78 8.19
N LYS A 222 19.39 -4.52 9.49
CA LYS A 222 19.75 -5.47 10.56
C LYS A 222 18.88 -6.73 10.49
N THR A 223 17.58 -6.57 10.24
CA THR A 223 16.63 -7.67 10.11
C THR A 223 16.96 -8.50 8.86
N TYR A 224 17.18 -7.86 7.72
CA TYR A 224 17.55 -8.56 6.49
C TYR A 224 18.85 -9.37 6.66
N ALA A 225 19.89 -8.77 7.23
CA ALA A 225 21.16 -9.46 7.50
C ALA A 225 20.98 -10.68 8.41
N GLN A 226 20.10 -10.60 9.41
CA GLN A 226 19.81 -11.74 10.29
C GLN A 226 19.05 -12.85 9.56
N LEU A 227 18.06 -12.50 8.72
CA LEU A 227 17.32 -13.48 7.91
C LEU A 227 18.25 -14.24 6.96
N GLN A 228 19.20 -13.55 6.33
CA GLN A 228 20.20 -14.19 5.47
C GLN A 228 21.08 -15.16 6.26
N LYS A 229 21.54 -14.78 7.46
CA LYS A 229 22.32 -15.67 8.34
C LYS A 229 21.55 -16.92 8.78
N MET A 230 20.23 -16.81 8.90
CA MET A 230 19.35 -17.93 9.26
C MET A 230 19.03 -18.85 8.06
N GLY A 231 19.53 -18.55 6.86
CA GLY A 231 19.25 -19.34 5.66
C GLY A 231 17.84 -19.13 5.10
N PHE A 232 17.23 -17.97 5.33
CA PHE A 232 15.91 -17.67 4.79
C PHE A 232 15.94 -17.63 3.26
N ILE A 233 14.93 -18.24 2.62
CA ILE A 233 14.81 -18.25 1.16
C ILE A 233 14.26 -16.90 0.68
N ASP A 234 15.12 -16.11 0.04
CA ASP A 234 14.73 -14.84 -0.57
C ASP A 234 14.10 -15.05 -1.95
N LEU A 235 12.77 -14.91 -2.02
CA LEU A 235 11.97 -15.08 -3.24
C LEU A 235 12.09 -13.85 -4.16
N ARG A 236 13.30 -13.60 -4.68
CA ARG A 236 13.58 -12.49 -5.60
C ARG A 236 12.70 -12.59 -6.86
N GLY A 237 12.15 -11.45 -7.28
CA GLY A 237 11.23 -11.38 -8.43
C GLY A 237 9.78 -11.75 -8.11
N HIS A 238 9.48 -12.17 -6.88
CA HIS A 238 8.09 -12.31 -6.42
C HIS A 238 7.46 -10.92 -6.24
N VAL A 239 6.36 -10.67 -6.95
CA VAL A 239 5.67 -9.37 -7.01
C VAL A 239 4.24 -9.50 -6.49
N LYS A 240 3.68 -8.36 -6.07
CA LYS A 240 2.27 -8.25 -5.72
C LYS A 240 1.39 -8.52 -6.95
N ILE A 241 0.19 -9.08 -6.74
CA ILE A 241 -0.79 -9.35 -7.79
C ILE A 241 -1.73 -8.15 -7.99
N GLY A 242 -2.10 -7.50 -6.89
CA GLY A 242 -2.97 -6.32 -6.91
C GLY A 242 -2.34 -5.15 -6.16
N ASP A 243 -2.93 -3.96 -6.32
CA ASP A 243 -2.44 -2.77 -5.65
C ASP A 243 -2.74 -2.75 -4.15
N ASN A 244 -3.86 -3.34 -3.76
CA ASN A 244 -4.33 -3.37 -2.39
C ASN A 244 -3.91 -4.65 -1.64
N THR A 245 -3.90 -4.58 -0.31
CA THR A 245 -3.53 -5.69 0.58
C THR A 245 -4.43 -6.92 0.40
N PHE A 246 -5.75 -6.70 0.25
CA PHE A 246 -6.74 -7.76 0.16
C PHE A 246 -6.46 -8.80 -0.97
N PRO A 247 -6.37 -8.42 -2.26
CA PRO A 247 -6.10 -9.39 -3.32
C PRO A 247 -4.75 -10.11 -3.17
N ASN A 248 -3.74 -9.44 -2.60
CA ASN A 248 -2.42 -10.05 -2.36
C ASN A 248 -2.48 -11.12 -1.27
N LEU A 249 -3.15 -10.85 -0.14
CA LEU A 249 -3.36 -11.84 0.91
C LEU A 249 -4.21 -13.01 0.43
N CYS A 250 -5.28 -12.74 -0.32
CA CYS A 250 -6.10 -13.78 -0.92
C CYS A 250 -5.26 -14.71 -1.80
N ALA A 251 -4.36 -14.16 -2.61
CA ALA A 251 -3.50 -14.95 -3.48
C ALA A 251 -2.53 -15.83 -2.71
N ILE A 252 -1.86 -15.27 -1.70
CA ILE A 252 -0.90 -16.00 -0.84
C ILE A 252 -1.61 -17.15 -0.11
N LEU A 253 -2.78 -16.90 0.48
CA LEU A 253 -3.47 -17.88 1.31
C LEU A 253 -4.22 -18.95 0.50
N THR A 254 -4.68 -18.62 -0.71
CA THR A 254 -5.52 -19.54 -1.50
C THR A 254 -4.79 -20.20 -2.66
N GLY A 255 -3.64 -19.66 -3.07
CA GLY A 255 -2.93 -20.01 -4.29
C GLY A 255 -3.64 -19.60 -5.59
N LYS A 256 -4.67 -18.75 -5.52
CA LYS A 256 -5.46 -18.30 -6.67
C LYS A 256 -5.16 -16.84 -7.02
N ARG A 257 -5.12 -16.51 -8.31
CA ARG A 257 -5.14 -15.11 -8.73
C ARG A 257 -6.49 -14.49 -8.37
N SER A 258 -6.49 -13.29 -7.80
CA SER A 258 -7.73 -12.52 -7.62
C SER A 258 -8.27 -12.16 -9.00
N SER A 259 -9.30 -12.85 -9.47
CA SER A 259 -10.05 -12.39 -10.64
C SER A 259 -10.92 -11.19 -10.20
N PRO A 260 -11.02 -10.10 -10.98
CA PRO A 260 -11.99 -9.03 -10.72
C PRO A 260 -13.45 -9.50 -10.80
N THR A 261 -13.68 -10.74 -11.23
CA THR A 261 -15.03 -11.32 -11.26
C THR A 261 -15.56 -11.38 -9.82
N LYS A 262 -16.63 -10.62 -9.58
CA LYS A 262 -17.52 -10.51 -8.41
C LYS A 262 -17.66 -11.75 -7.52
N THR A 263 -17.41 -12.95 -8.02
CA THR A 263 -17.59 -14.23 -7.35
C THR A 263 -16.61 -14.53 -6.20
N LEU A 264 -15.52 -13.77 -6.04
CA LEU A 264 -14.58 -13.90 -4.91
C LEU A 264 -14.64 -12.71 -3.91
N LEU A 265 -15.51 -11.74 -4.15
CA LEU A 265 -15.63 -10.53 -3.32
C LEU A 265 -16.54 -10.70 -2.09
N ASP A 266 -17.16 -11.86 -1.93
CA ASP A 266 -17.88 -12.18 -0.70
C ASP A 266 -16.88 -12.65 0.37
N CYS A 267 -16.74 -11.91 1.46
CA CYS A 267 -15.99 -12.35 2.65
C CYS A 267 -16.44 -13.74 3.14
N ASN A 268 -17.72 -14.11 2.90
CA ASN A 268 -18.27 -15.44 3.18
C ASN A 268 -17.63 -16.55 2.31
N VAL A 269 -17.16 -16.23 1.10
CA VAL A 269 -16.46 -17.18 0.22
C VAL A 269 -15.01 -17.36 0.67
N LEU A 270 -14.34 -16.33 1.21
CA LEU A 270 -13.00 -16.50 1.79
C LEU A 270 -13.03 -17.25 3.11
N GLU A 271 -13.97 -16.95 4.02
CA GLU A 271 -14.15 -17.74 5.24
C GLU A 271 -14.53 -19.18 4.91
N SER A 272 -15.44 -19.41 3.96
CA SER A 272 -15.79 -20.78 3.56
C SER A 272 -14.67 -21.48 2.80
N VAL A 273 -13.86 -20.81 1.97
CA VAL A 273 -12.74 -21.45 1.25
C VAL A 273 -11.58 -21.74 2.21
N ILE A 274 -11.25 -20.82 3.12
CA ILE A 274 -10.23 -21.04 4.15
C ILE A 274 -10.70 -22.11 5.12
N SER A 275 -11.93 -22.02 5.65
CA SER A 275 -12.52 -23.02 6.54
C SER A 275 -12.67 -24.39 5.87
N THR A 276 -13.10 -24.45 4.60
CA THR A 276 -13.28 -25.72 3.87
C THR A 276 -11.95 -26.33 3.44
N LYS A 277 -10.94 -25.54 3.05
CA LYS A 277 -9.61 -26.07 2.74
C LYS A 277 -8.83 -26.46 4.00
N LEU A 278 -8.84 -25.64 5.06
CA LEU A 278 -8.26 -26.05 6.35
C LEU A 278 -9.00 -27.26 6.92
N SER A 279 -10.33 -27.30 6.89
CA SER A 279 -11.08 -28.45 7.42
C SER A 279 -10.93 -29.70 6.55
N LYS A 280 -10.74 -29.60 5.23
CA LYS A 280 -10.38 -30.76 4.38
C LYS A 280 -8.95 -31.24 4.63
N LEU A 281 -8.00 -30.33 4.82
CA LEU A 281 -6.64 -30.66 5.24
C LEU A 281 -6.61 -31.33 6.64
N LEU A 282 -7.50 -30.90 7.55
CA LEU A 282 -7.61 -31.47 8.89
C LEU A 282 -8.45 -32.77 8.92
N ARG A 283 -9.45 -32.94 8.05
CA ARG A 283 -10.28 -34.17 7.96
C ARG A 283 -9.63 -35.30 7.18
N SER A 284 -8.77 -35.02 6.20
CA SER A 284 -8.01 -36.10 5.53
C SER A 284 -6.98 -36.75 6.46
N TYR A 285 -6.80 -36.22 7.67
CA TYR A 285 -5.86 -36.69 8.68
C TYR A 285 -6.51 -37.32 9.91
N SER A 286 -7.85 -37.29 10.05
CA SER A 286 -8.55 -38.02 11.13
C SER A 286 -9.02 -39.41 10.71
N SER A 287 -8.68 -39.84 9.49
CA SER A 287 -9.04 -41.13 8.90
C SER A 287 -7.81 -41.93 8.48
N SER A 288 -6.67 -41.69 9.13
CA SER A 288 -5.42 -42.43 9.02
C SER A 288 -4.86 -42.69 10.40
#